data_AF-A0A496L0W0-F1
#
_entry.id   AF-A0A496L0W0-F1
#
_cell.length_a   1.000
_cell.length_b   1.000
_cell.length_c   1.000
_cell.angle_alpha   90.00
_cell.angle_beta   90.00
_cell.angle_gamma   90.00
#
_symmetry.space_group_name_H-M   'P 1'
#
loop_
_entity.id
_entity.type
_entity.pdbx_description
1 polymer ?
#
loop_
_entity_poly.entity_id
_entity_poly.type
_entity_poly.pdbx_seq_one_letter_code
_entity_poly.pdbx_strand_id
1 'polypeptide(L)'
;EQNINQRRLDNYYQINMSTSVQLGKLFPEKTRVNLPVYYSYSVENSRPKYSPLEGDLLLKDALSTYSKQEEKDSVLRLSETKTVTESFNLTGVRVDIRSKRPQMYDPANISVNYAYQKSSTLNPEVERNANISHQGSINYDFNTQPQTWEPFKNSKALQKPIWALIRDFGINYSPSRLGLSLNVSRMYNETQMRDLQGSMMINKYDPYNPLLSSSKNFTWSRNFVLDWEFVKNLKVNFQAATNSRIQETKYAPVNKRFFPNEYEDWKDTVLMSIRNLGTPLTYQQNFNVTYNVPFDRVPFLDWIDLDAAYNSQYNWNVGPQNNAQIYLGNNITNSSQWSVNGGLRMETLYNKSKYLKAVNQKFAARARNTFSPKSIDQTLLIAADTTEIKHGLNTDHLQVDVLVGNGRHIKPKFKIKDKNTIVVDTRFRDSVTFTVTTIDPNSLRTIDGKEILDFSARFLMMLRSAQITYQEQRGISLPGFDMEPKLFGQRNINGIMSPGLEFAFGMPRMDFLDKAVDNNWLVFNDSIVSQA
;
A
#
# COMPACT_ATOMS: atom_id res chain seq x y z
N GLU A 1 -14.08 9.25 47.64
CA GLU A 1 -13.19 8.86 48.76
C GLU A 1 -12.76 7.41 48.57
N GLN A 2 -11.51 7.07 48.88
CA GLN A 2 -11.03 5.67 48.81
C GLN A 2 -11.41 4.91 50.09
N ASN A 3 -11.84 3.65 49.94
CA ASN A 3 -12.11 2.74 51.05
C ASN A 3 -10.86 2.56 51.93
N ILE A 4 -11.02 2.25 53.22
CA ILE A 4 -9.90 2.12 54.19
C ILE A 4 -8.85 1.11 53.69
N ASN A 5 -9.28 0.00 53.10
CA ASN A 5 -8.39 -1.03 52.54
C ASN A 5 -7.71 -0.63 51.21
N GLN A 6 -8.10 0.49 50.61
CA GLN A 6 -7.53 1.01 49.35
C GLN A 6 -6.56 2.17 49.57
N ARG A 7 -6.42 2.64 50.83
CA ARG A 7 -5.45 3.69 51.17
C ARG A 7 -4.04 3.12 51.08
N ARG A 8 -3.12 3.91 50.52
CA ARG A 8 -1.71 3.54 50.40
C ARG A 8 -1.11 3.27 51.79
N LEU A 9 -0.49 2.10 51.90
CA LEU A 9 0.30 1.69 53.07
C LEU A 9 1.81 1.80 52.78
N ASP A 10 2.19 2.63 51.81
CA ASP A 10 3.55 2.82 51.36
C ASP A 10 3.90 4.31 51.19
N ASN A 11 5.14 4.67 51.48
CA ASN A 11 5.71 5.98 51.16
C ASN A 11 6.33 5.90 49.77
N TYR A 12 5.91 6.77 48.87
CA TYR A 12 6.34 6.74 47.47
C TYR A 12 7.03 8.02 47.05
N TYR A 13 8.20 7.84 46.46
CA TYR A 13 9.06 8.89 45.96
C TYR A 13 9.32 8.65 44.49
N GLN A 14 9.11 9.67 43.66
CA GLN A 14 9.41 9.61 42.24
C GLN A 14 10.21 10.84 41.83
N ILE A 15 11.32 10.61 41.13
CA ILE A 15 12.16 11.65 40.56
C ILE A 15 12.30 11.36 39.07
N ASN A 16 11.88 12.31 38.24
CA ASN A 16 11.97 12.22 36.79
C ASN A 16 12.83 13.39 36.27
N MET A 17 13.91 13.06 35.59
CA MET A 17 14.77 14.02 34.88
C MET A 17 14.72 13.69 33.40
N SER A 18 14.51 14.70 32.55
CA SER A 18 14.62 14.53 31.10
C SER A 18 15.31 15.72 30.48
N THR A 19 16.01 15.48 29.38
CA THR A 19 16.80 16.48 28.68
C THR A 19 16.69 16.20 27.19
N SER A 20 16.37 17.23 26.42
CA SER A 20 16.32 17.19 24.96
C SER A 20 17.29 18.23 24.41
N VAL A 21 18.26 17.79 23.62
CA VAL A 21 19.33 18.64 23.08
C VAL A 21 19.43 18.43 21.58
N GLN A 22 19.46 19.52 20.82
CA GLN A 22 19.78 19.48 19.39
C GLN A 22 21.29 19.62 19.19
N LEU A 23 22.02 18.50 19.24
CA LEU A 23 23.48 18.48 19.02
C LEU A 23 23.86 18.87 17.59
N GLY A 24 22.94 18.75 16.63
CA GLY A 24 23.15 19.22 15.25
C GLY A 24 23.54 20.70 15.14
N LYS A 25 23.10 21.53 16.10
CA LYS A 25 23.43 22.97 16.15
C LYS A 25 24.88 23.26 16.56
N LEU A 26 25.64 22.27 17.04
CA LEU A 26 27.06 22.40 17.35
C LEU A 26 27.94 22.33 16.09
N PHE A 27 27.38 21.86 14.98
CA PHE A 27 28.07 21.82 13.68
C PHE A 27 27.85 23.13 12.91
N PRO A 28 28.77 23.50 12.00
CA PRO A 28 28.56 24.66 11.13
C PRO A 28 27.26 24.54 10.31
N GLU A 29 26.53 25.64 10.15
CA GLU A 29 25.23 25.65 9.46
C GLU A 29 25.26 25.01 8.06
N LYS A 30 26.39 25.14 7.35
CA LYS A 30 26.62 24.55 6.03
C LYS A 30 26.54 23.02 6.00
N THR A 31 26.81 22.33 7.12
CA THR A 31 26.76 20.86 7.16
C THR A 31 25.33 20.33 7.28
N ARG A 32 24.37 21.18 7.70
CA ARG A 32 22.94 20.84 7.81
C ARG A 32 22.68 19.52 8.57
N VAL A 33 23.42 19.30 9.64
CA VAL A 33 23.29 18.11 10.49
C VAL A 33 22.06 18.25 11.38
N ASN A 34 21.13 17.30 11.27
CA ASN A 34 20.04 17.13 12.23
C ASN A 34 20.39 15.99 13.19
N LEU A 35 20.59 16.30 14.46
CA LEU A 35 20.92 15.33 15.50
C LEU A 35 20.21 15.71 16.81
N PRO A 36 18.92 15.38 16.94
CA PRO A 36 18.18 15.55 18.17
C PRO A 36 18.45 14.36 19.09
N VAL A 37 18.80 14.67 20.33
CA VAL A 37 19.09 13.70 21.37
C VAL A 37 18.13 13.92 22.52
N TYR A 38 17.47 12.85 22.94
CA TYR A 38 16.63 12.83 24.13
C TYR A 38 17.19 11.83 25.13
N TYR A 39 17.33 12.27 26.38
CA TYR A 39 17.73 11.42 27.49
C TYR A 39 16.74 11.61 28.64
N SER A 40 16.36 10.52 29.29
CA SER A 40 15.51 10.55 30.49
C SER A 40 15.99 9.56 31.53
N TYR A 41 15.94 9.96 32.79
CA TYR A 41 16.26 9.15 33.94
C TYR A 41 15.16 9.30 34.98
N SER A 42 14.58 8.18 35.39
CA SER A 42 13.48 8.10 36.34
C SER A 42 13.83 7.14 37.46
N VAL A 43 13.57 7.56 38.70
CA VAL A 43 13.70 6.72 39.89
C VAL A 43 12.37 6.75 40.62
N GLU A 44 11.80 5.58 40.82
CA GLU A 44 10.61 5.34 41.63
C GLU A 44 11.03 4.48 42.83
N ASN A 45 10.71 4.92 44.03
CA ASN A 45 10.98 4.19 45.26
C ASN A 45 9.71 4.13 46.11
N SER A 46 9.27 2.92 46.44
CA SER A 46 8.15 2.66 47.34
C SER A 46 8.68 1.94 48.58
N ARG A 47 8.36 2.50 49.75
CA ARG A 47 8.74 1.95 51.05
C ARG A 47 7.48 1.53 51.79
N PRO A 48 7.27 0.22 52.05
CA PRO A 48 6.09 -0.25 52.73
C PRO A 48 6.11 0.19 54.21
N LYS A 49 4.92 0.38 54.78
CA LYS A 49 4.74 0.69 56.21
C LYS A 49 5.10 -0.49 57.10
N TYR A 50 4.79 -1.71 56.66
CA TYR A 50 5.08 -2.97 57.35
C TYR A 50 6.26 -3.69 56.70
N SER A 51 7.02 -4.46 57.47
CA SER A 51 8.14 -5.26 56.99
C SER A 51 7.62 -6.37 56.06
N PRO A 52 8.08 -6.44 54.80
CA PRO A 52 7.67 -7.51 53.88
C PRO A 52 8.24 -8.88 54.27
N LEU A 53 9.29 -8.91 55.10
CA LEU A 53 9.91 -10.13 55.60
C LEU A 53 9.23 -10.63 56.89
N GLU A 54 8.67 -9.70 57.68
CA GLU A 54 8.01 -9.96 58.97
C GLU A 54 6.67 -9.20 58.97
N GLY A 55 5.66 -9.76 58.28
CA GLY A 55 4.45 -9.07 57.80
C GLY A 55 3.65 -8.23 58.81
N ASP A 56 3.81 -8.48 60.10
CA ASP A 56 3.07 -7.79 61.17
C ASP A 56 3.86 -6.66 61.85
N LEU A 57 5.16 -6.52 61.58
CA LEU A 57 6.03 -5.55 62.23
C LEU A 57 6.14 -4.26 61.39
N LEU A 58 6.06 -3.08 62.03
CA LEU A 58 6.34 -1.82 61.32
C LEU A 58 7.80 -1.78 60.86
N LEU A 59 8.05 -1.39 59.62
CA LEU A 59 9.41 -1.34 59.06
C LEU A 59 10.34 -0.44 59.88
N LYS A 60 9.81 0.67 60.46
CA LYS A 60 10.60 1.55 61.33
C LYS A 60 11.09 0.84 62.59
N ASP A 61 10.25 -0.06 63.14
CA ASP A 61 10.53 -0.77 64.38
C ASP A 61 11.51 -1.92 64.09
N ALA A 62 11.38 -2.59 62.93
CA ALA A 62 12.39 -3.54 62.44
C ALA A 62 13.76 -2.88 62.29
N LEU A 63 13.82 -1.66 61.76
CA LEU A 63 15.09 -0.95 61.55
C LEU A 63 15.70 -0.42 62.85
N SER A 64 14.92 -0.25 63.92
CA SER A 64 15.43 0.27 65.19
C SER A 64 16.13 -0.79 66.04
N THR A 65 15.88 -2.08 65.79
CA THR A 65 16.55 -3.20 66.48
C THR A 65 18.01 -3.37 66.08
N TYR A 66 18.39 -2.93 64.87
CA TYR A 66 19.78 -2.97 64.40
C TYR A 66 20.59 -1.79 64.96
N SER A 67 21.82 -2.07 65.40
CA SER A 67 22.70 -1.04 65.98
C SER A 67 23.60 -0.37 64.93
N LYS A 68 24.01 -1.09 63.88
CA LYS A 68 24.88 -0.57 62.82
C LYS A 68 24.07 -0.01 61.67
N GLN A 69 24.53 1.11 61.10
CA GLN A 69 23.87 1.72 59.94
C GLN A 69 23.89 0.81 58.71
N GLU A 70 24.98 0.07 58.51
CA GLU A 70 25.13 -0.87 57.40
C GLU A 70 24.06 -1.98 57.40
N GLU A 71 23.70 -2.47 58.59
CA GLU A 71 22.64 -3.48 58.76
C GLU A 71 21.27 -2.89 58.45
N LYS A 72 21.00 -1.67 58.92
CA LYS A 72 19.76 -0.93 58.60
C LYS A 72 19.61 -0.69 57.11
N ASP A 73 20.67 -0.25 56.45
CA ASP A 73 20.67 0.02 55.01
C ASP A 73 20.48 -1.28 54.19
N SER A 74 21.02 -2.40 54.68
CA SER A 74 20.80 -3.72 54.08
C SER A 74 19.34 -4.18 54.17
N VAL A 75 18.75 -4.12 55.37
CA VAL A 75 17.33 -4.48 55.61
C VAL A 75 16.38 -3.55 54.87
N LEU A 76 16.71 -2.25 54.81
CA LEU A 76 15.94 -1.29 54.03
C LEU A 76 15.96 -1.61 52.54
N ARG A 77 17.12 -1.98 51.96
CA ARG A 77 17.25 -2.41 50.56
C ARG A 77 16.53 -3.73 50.26
N LEU A 78 16.38 -4.60 51.27
CA LEU A 78 15.57 -5.81 51.18
C LEU A 78 14.07 -5.53 51.26
N SER A 79 13.67 -4.38 51.81
CA SER A 79 12.26 -4.08 52.08
C SER A 79 11.65 -3.08 51.09
N GLU A 80 12.46 -2.23 50.45
CA GLU A 80 11.98 -1.24 49.49
C GLU A 80 11.79 -1.82 48.08
N THR A 81 10.79 -1.30 47.36
CA THR A 81 10.62 -1.54 45.93
C THR A 81 11.17 -0.34 45.18
N LYS A 82 12.22 -0.56 44.40
CA LYS A 82 12.90 0.51 43.65
C LYS A 82 12.95 0.15 42.17
N THR A 83 12.40 1.04 41.35
CA THR A 83 12.47 0.97 39.89
C THR A 83 13.29 2.14 39.37
N VAL A 84 14.28 1.84 38.53
CA VAL A 84 15.10 2.83 37.84
C VAL A 84 14.91 2.64 36.35
N THR A 85 14.43 3.68 35.67
CA THR A 85 14.25 3.66 34.22
C THR A 85 15.18 4.70 33.58
N GLU A 86 16.03 4.24 32.67
CA GLU A 86 16.93 5.05 31.88
C GLU A 86 16.53 4.91 30.41
N SER A 87 16.38 6.02 29.70
CA SER A 87 16.05 6.02 28.27
C SER A 87 16.92 7.02 27.50
N PHE A 88 17.32 6.63 26.30
CA PHE A 88 18.10 7.44 25.37
C PHE A 88 17.57 7.26 23.96
N ASN A 89 17.25 8.35 23.27
CA ASN A 89 16.67 8.33 21.94
C ASN A 89 17.39 9.31 21.00
N LEU A 90 17.62 8.84 19.78
CA LEU A 90 18.06 9.57 18.60
C LEU A 90 16.98 9.39 17.54
N THR A 91 16.35 10.49 17.11
CA THR A 91 15.22 10.42 16.18
C THR A 91 15.50 11.25 14.93
N GLY A 92 15.46 10.61 13.76
CA GLY A 92 15.62 11.27 12.47
C GLY A 92 16.99 11.91 12.29
N VAL A 93 18.06 11.25 12.78
CA VAL A 93 19.43 11.73 12.60
C VAL A 93 19.75 11.67 11.11
N ARG A 94 20.13 12.81 10.52
CA ARG A 94 20.40 12.92 9.08
C ARG A 94 21.28 14.12 8.76
N VAL A 95 21.83 14.11 7.55
CA VAL A 95 22.57 15.23 6.97
C VAL A 95 21.75 15.79 5.81
N ASP A 96 21.13 16.95 5.98
CA ASP A 96 20.18 17.54 5.02
C ASP A 96 20.88 18.27 3.84
N ILE A 97 21.98 17.68 3.34
CA ILE A 97 22.67 18.12 2.12
C ILE A 97 22.08 17.36 0.93
N ARG A 98 21.52 18.11 -0.02
CA ARG A 98 20.90 17.57 -1.22
C ARG A 98 21.37 18.34 -2.45
N SER A 99 21.64 17.62 -3.54
CA SER A 99 21.95 18.21 -4.84
C SER A 99 20.72 18.94 -5.39
N LYS A 100 20.93 19.92 -6.30
CA LYS A 100 19.81 20.65 -6.96
C LYS A 100 18.80 19.71 -7.60
N ARG A 101 19.31 18.62 -8.19
CA ARG A 101 18.52 17.47 -8.63
C ARG A 101 18.87 16.32 -7.69
N PRO A 102 17.89 15.67 -7.04
CA PRO A 102 18.16 14.56 -6.13
C PRO A 102 19.03 13.49 -6.80
N GLN A 103 20.14 13.15 -6.16
CA GLN A 103 21.04 12.08 -6.60
C GLN A 103 21.01 10.92 -5.60
N MET A 104 21.29 9.71 -6.06
CA MET A 104 21.30 8.51 -5.19
C MET A 104 22.33 8.61 -4.07
N TYR A 105 23.46 9.30 -4.32
CA TYR A 105 24.53 9.48 -3.37
C TYR A 105 24.34 10.70 -2.43
N ASP A 106 23.23 11.45 -2.57
CA ASP A 106 22.96 12.56 -1.66
C ASP A 106 22.82 12.03 -0.23
N PRO A 107 23.57 12.58 0.75
CA PRO A 107 23.52 12.08 2.13
C PRO A 107 22.17 12.32 2.80
N ALA A 108 21.37 13.27 2.30
CA ALA A 108 20.00 13.51 2.75
C ALA A 108 19.07 12.31 2.55
N ASN A 109 19.45 11.35 1.70
CA ASN A 109 18.68 10.12 1.52
C ASN A 109 18.82 9.16 2.72
N ILE A 110 19.80 9.36 3.63
CA ILE A 110 20.05 8.47 4.77
C ILE A 110 19.52 9.10 6.05
N SER A 111 18.76 8.32 6.81
CA SER A 111 18.34 8.66 8.17
C SER A 111 18.61 7.52 9.13
N VAL A 112 18.97 7.86 10.35
CA VAL A 112 19.29 6.92 11.43
C VAL A 112 18.43 7.22 12.65
N ASN A 113 17.86 6.18 13.24
CA ASN A 113 17.19 6.25 14.53
C ASN A 113 17.81 5.24 15.48
N TYR A 114 17.86 5.58 16.76
CA TYR A 114 18.27 4.66 17.80
C TYR A 114 17.56 4.99 19.09
N ALA A 115 17.01 3.97 19.75
CA ALA A 115 16.35 4.08 21.04
C ALA A 115 16.89 2.98 21.95
N TYR A 116 17.22 3.38 23.17
CA TYR A 116 17.63 2.50 24.26
C TYR A 116 16.76 2.80 25.46
N GLN A 117 16.28 1.74 26.11
CA GLN A 117 15.57 1.86 27.36
C GLN A 117 15.97 0.71 28.27
N LYS A 118 16.29 1.02 29.52
CA LYS A 118 16.55 0.04 30.56
C LYS A 118 15.70 0.36 31.76
N SER A 119 14.84 -0.57 32.16
CA SER A 119 14.13 -0.53 33.42
C SER A 119 14.68 -1.60 34.34
N SER A 120 15.14 -1.21 35.52
CA SER A 120 15.67 -2.10 36.54
C SER A 120 14.82 -1.98 37.79
N THR A 121 14.17 -3.06 38.19
CA THR A 121 13.36 -3.13 39.41
C THR A 121 13.99 -4.10 40.40
N LEU A 122 14.00 -3.72 41.66
CA LEU A 122 14.26 -4.60 42.80
C LEU A 122 13.10 -4.47 43.78
N ASN A 123 12.80 -5.55 44.48
CA ASN A 123 11.78 -5.58 45.52
C ASN A 123 12.16 -6.65 46.57
N PRO A 124 11.31 -6.94 47.58
CA PRO A 124 11.62 -7.93 48.60
C PRO A 124 11.82 -9.36 48.08
N GLU A 125 11.19 -9.75 46.99
CA GLU A 125 11.29 -11.11 46.43
C GLU A 125 12.35 -11.21 45.32
N VAL A 126 12.62 -10.09 44.64
CA VAL A 126 13.42 -10.02 43.43
C VAL A 126 14.65 -9.14 43.67
N GLU A 127 15.82 -9.75 43.55
CA GLU A 127 17.11 -9.07 43.70
C GLU A 127 17.38 -8.13 42.52
N ARG A 128 17.05 -8.61 41.31
CA ARG A 128 17.30 -7.91 40.05
C ARG A 128 16.27 -8.32 39.02
N ASN A 129 15.46 -7.37 38.56
CA ASN A 129 14.64 -7.51 37.37
C ASN A 129 15.06 -6.43 36.37
N ALA A 130 15.68 -6.80 35.26
CA ALA A 130 16.15 -5.88 34.25
C ALA A 130 15.43 -6.14 32.92
N ASN A 131 14.78 -5.11 32.40
CA ASN A 131 14.16 -5.10 31.09
C ASN A 131 14.93 -4.09 30.23
N ILE A 132 15.59 -4.57 29.19
CA ILE A 132 16.48 -3.79 28.33
C ILE A 132 15.98 -3.87 26.89
N SER A 133 15.62 -2.74 26.31
CA SER A 133 15.21 -2.59 24.92
C SER A 133 16.25 -1.79 24.15
N HIS A 134 16.64 -2.30 22.99
CA HIS A 134 17.39 -1.57 21.97
C HIS A 134 16.58 -1.62 20.67
N GLN A 135 16.37 -0.46 20.05
CA GLN A 135 15.74 -0.35 18.73
C GLN A 135 16.63 0.54 17.87
N GLY A 136 17.07 0.05 16.73
CA GLY A 136 17.88 0.82 15.79
C GLY A 136 17.27 0.73 14.40
N SER A 137 17.26 1.83 13.66
CA SER A 137 16.91 1.80 12.25
C SER A 137 17.82 2.67 11.39
N ILE A 138 18.14 2.16 10.21
CA ILE A 138 18.82 2.88 9.15
C ILE A 138 17.89 2.85 7.95
N ASN A 139 17.50 4.02 7.46
CA ASN A 139 16.64 4.15 6.29
C ASN A 139 17.38 4.94 5.22
N TYR A 140 17.49 4.35 4.03
CA TYR A 140 17.87 5.00 2.80
C TYR A 140 16.61 5.19 1.96
N ASP A 141 16.26 6.43 1.62
CA ASP A 141 15.12 6.76 0.80
C ASP A 141 15.53 7.79 -0.26
N PHE A 142 15.77 7.30 -1.46
CA PHE A 142 16.02 8.10 -2.64
C PHE A 142 14.74 8.25 -3.43
N ASN A 143 14.36 9.50 -3.69
CA ASN A 143 13.20 9.87 -4.50
C ASN A 143 13.60 10.97 -5.49
N THR A 144 13.27 10.76 -6.77
CA THR A 144 13.55 11.72 -7.84
C THR A 144 12.48 11.68 -8.92
N GLN A 145 12.44 12.72 -9.75
CA GLN A 145 11.77 12.66 -11.04
C GLN A 145 12.80 12.23 -12.09
N PRO A 146 12.73 10.99 -12.64
CA PRO A 146 13.73 10.51 -13.57
C PRO A 146 13.84 11.39 -14.81
N GLN A 147 15.07 11.56 -15.32
CA GLN A 147 15.28 12.22 -16.60
C GLN A 147 15.08 11.22 -17.73
N THR A 148 14.13 11.53 -18.60
CA THR A 148 13.89 10.75 -19.82
C THR A 148 14.86 11.17 -20.90
N TRP A 149 15.71 10.24 -21.34
CA TRP A 149 16.52 10.41 -22.54
C TRP A 149 15.73 9.92 -23.76
N GLU A 150 15.51 10.83 -24.71
CA GLU A 150 14.72 10.58 -25.92
C GLU A 150 15.65 10.59 -27.15
N PRO A 151 16.27 9.46 -27.51
CA PRO A 151 17.33 9.42 -28.55
C PRO A 151 16.85 9.86 -29.94
N PHE A 152 15.56 9.67 -30.23
CA PHE A 152 15.00 9.87 -31.57
C PHE A 152 14.19 11.16 -31.72
N LYS A 153 14.05 11.96 -30.67
CA LYS A 153 13.18 13.16 -30.64
C LYS A 153 13.49 14.15 -31.76
N ASN A 154 14.78 14.35 -32.05
CA ASN A 154 15.27 15.33 -33.02
C ASN A 154 15.48 14.76 -34.43
N SER A 155 15.15 13.48 -34.66
CA SER A 155 15.35 12.85 -35.97
C SER A 155 14.36 13.36 -37.01
N LYS A 156 14.86 13.96 -38.09
CA LYS A 156 14.03 14.43 -39.22
C LYS A 156 13.32 13.27 -39.94
N ALA A 157 13.93 12.09 -39.99
CA ALA A 157 13.38 10.90 -40.66
C ALA A 157 12.13 10.34 -39.95
N LEU A 158 11.99 10.57 -38.64
CA LEU A 158 10.92 10.02 -37.79
C LEU A 158 9.82 11.04 -37.48
N GLN A 159 9.76 12.17 -38.18
CA GLN A 159 8.77 13.22 -37.91
C GLN A 159 7.33 12.84 -38.31
N LYS A 160 7.16 11.89 -39.24
CA LYS A 160 5.83 11.47 -39.70
C LYS A 160 5.03 10.85 -38.53
N PRO A 161 3.70 11.07 -38.44
CA PRO A 161 2.88 10.52 -37.36
C PRO A 161 2.96 9.00 -37.18
N ILE A 162 3.20 8.25 -38.26
CA ILE A 162 3.37 6.79 -38.21
C ILE A 162 4.58 6.34 -37.38
N TRP A 163 5.59 7.20 -37.24
CA TRP A 163 6.82 6.93 -36.50
C TRP A 163 6.81 7.54 -35.10
N ALA A 164 5.70 8.13 -34.64
CA ALA A 164 5.62 8.83 -33.36
C ALA A 164 6.01 7.93 -32.18
N LEU A 165 5.68 6.64 -32.21
CA LEU A 165 6.09 5.66 -31.20
C LEU A 165 7.62 5.58 -31.04
N ILE A 166 8.35 5.50 -32.16
CA ILE A 166 9.81 5.39 -32.16
C ILE A 166 10.45 6.75 -31.87
N ARG A 167 9.91 7.84 -32.44
CA ARG A 167 10.39 9.21 -32.23
C ARG A 167 10.32 9.61 -30.76
N ASP A 168 9.21 9.29 -30.10
CA ASP A 168 8.90 9.70 -28.73
C ASP A 168 9.30 8.62 -27.71
N PHE A 169 10.06 7.62 -28.15
CA PHE A 169 10.67 6.61 -27.28
C PHE A 169 11.64 7.31 -26.33
N GLY A 170 11.49 7.03 -25.04
CA GLY A 170 12.27 7.67 -24.00
C GLY A 170 12.60 6.70 -22.89
N ILE A 171 13.88 6.63 -22.52
CA ILE A 171 14.41 5.77 -21.47
C ILE A 171 14.70 6.62 -20.24
N ASN A 172 14.23 6.19 -19.07
CA ASN A 172 14.60 6.73 -17.77
C ASN A 172 15.72 5.86 -17.18
N TYR A 173 16.93 6.40 -17.10
CA TYR A 173 18.10 5.68 -16.60
C TYR A 173 18.14 5.48 -15.09
N SER A 174 17.44 6.33 -14.33
CA SER A 174 17.34 6.23 -12.89
C SER A 174 15.95 5.71 -12.47
N PRO A 175 15.85 4.90 -11.41
CA PRO A 175 14.59 4.65 -10.74
C PRO A 175 13.97 5.95 -10.23
N SER A 176 12.65 5.98 -10.13
CA SER A 176 11.91 7.08 -9.48
C SER A 176 12.05 7.01 -7.96
N ARG A 177 12.13 5.79 -7.41
CA ARG A 177 12.35 5.55 -5.99
C ARG A 177 13.27 4.36 -5.74
N LEU A 178 14.16 4.51 -4.78
CA LEU A 178 14.95 3.42 -4.20
C LEU A 178 14.92 3.55 -2.68
N GLY A 179 14.32 2.57 -2.01
CA GLY A 179 14.18 2.52 -0.56
C GLY A 179 14.86 1.30 0.02
N LEU A 180 15.63 1.48 1.10
CA LEU A 180 16.15 0.41 1.94
C LEU A 180 15.93 0.78 3.40
N SER A 181 15.29 -0.10 4.18
CA SER A 181 15.06 0.09 5.61
C SER A 181 15.58 -1.12 6.36
N LEU A 182 16.54 -0.89 7.25
CA LEU A 182 17.14 -1.89 8.13
C LEU A 182 16.70 -1.56 9.55
N ASN A 183 15.94 -2.45 10.18
CA ASN A 183 15.39 -2.23 11.52
C ASN A 183 15.80 -3.39 12.42
N VAL A 184 16.48 -3.07 13.51
CA VAL A 184 16.96 -4.04 14.49
C VAL A 184 16.24 -3.76 15.81
N SER A 185 15.68 -4.80 16.43
CA SER A 185 15.01 -4.69 17.73
C SER A 185 15.48 -5.81 18.64
N ARG A 186 16.00 -5.45 19.81
CA ARG A 186 16.42 -6.40 20.85
C ARG A 186 15.67 -6.09 22.14
N MET A 187 14.97 -7.08 22.66
CA MET A 187 14.41 -7.07 24.00
C MET A 187 15.11 -8.14 24.84
N TYR A 188 15.66 -7.74 25.97
CA TYR A 188 16.32 -8.60 26.92
C TYR A 188 15.70 -8.42 28.29
N ASN A 189 15.16 -9.49 28.84
CA ASN A 189 14.57 -9.51 30.18
C ASN A 189 15.36 -10.47 31.04
N GLU A 190 15.68 -10.07 32.26
CA GLU A 190 16.47 -10.87 33.19
C GLU A 190 15.91 -10.69 34.60
N THR A 191 15.54 -11.80 35.23
CA THR A 191 14.99 -11.82 36.58
C THR A 191 15.84 -12.73 37.47
N GLN A 192 16.34 -12.19 38.56
CA GLN A 192 17.04 -12.92 39.61
C GLN A 192 16.25 -12.82 40.91
N MET A 193 15.72 -13.94 41.38
CA MET A 193 15.01 -14.03 42.66
C MET A 193 15.99 -13.94 43.83
N ARG A 194 15.53 -13.47 44.99
CA ARG A 194 16.32 -13.49 46.23
C ARG A 194 16.34 -14.88 46.84
N ASP A 195 17.48 -15.26 47.41
CA ASP A 195 17.56 -16.39 48.33
C ASP A 195 17.15 -15.90 49.73
N LEU A 196 15.87 -16.05 50.07
CA LEU A 196 15.32 -15.58 51.34
C LEU A 196 15.71 -16.45 52.54
N GLN A 197 16.11 -17.71 52.29
CA GLN A 197 16.44 -18.66 53.37
C GLN A 197 17.95 -18.78 53.59
N GLY A 198 18.78 -18.20 52.70
CA GLY A 198 20.24 -18.31 52.75
C GLY A 198 20.74 -19.76 52.68
N SER A 199 19.85 -20.70 52.34
CA SER A 199 20.06 -22.14 52.49
C SER A 199 20.82 -22.74 51.32
N MET A 200 20.94 -22.00 50.21
CA MET A 200 21.40 -22.57 48.96
C MET A 200 22.89 -22.31 48.67
N MET A 201 23.60 -21.49 49.47
CA MET A 201 25.01 -21.13 49.26
C MET A 201 25.33 -20.74 47.79
N ILE A 202 24.36 -20.17 47.08
CA ILE A 202 24.47 -19.96 45.64
C ILE A 202 25.37 -18.76 45.37
N ASN A 203 26.37 -18.96 44.53
CA ASN A 203 27.17 -17.88 44.00
C ASN A 203 26.27 -16.97 43.13
N LYS A 204 26.02 -15.74 43.60
CA LYS A 204 25.24 -14.72 42.88
C LYS A 204 25.82 -14.37 41.51
N TYR A 205 27.11 -14.61 41.32
CA TYR A 205 27.88 -14.39 40.09
C TYR A 205 27.98 -15.65 39.21
N ASP A 206 27.28 -16.72 39.55
CA ASP A 206 27.16 -17.90 38.68
C ASP A 206 26.14 -17.63 37.57
N PRO A 207 26.54 -17.71 36.28
CA PRO A 207 25.62 -17.57 35.15
C PRO A 207 24.55 -18.67 35.08
N TYR A 208 24.74 -19.79 35.78
CA TYR A 208 23.81 -20.93 35.84
C TYR A 208 23.01 -20.98 37.14
N ASN A 209 22.98 -19.88 37.89
CA ASN A 209 22.19 -19.75 39.11
C ASN A 209 20.70 -20.12 38.84
N PRO A 210 20.11 -21.08 39.58
CA PRO A 210 18.73 -21.51 39.36
C PRO A 210 17.67 -20.44 39.68
N LEU A 211 18.05 -19.42 40.44
CA LEU A 211 17.21 -18.25 40.74
C LEU A 211 17.27 -17.19 39.63
N LEU A 212 18.12 -17.37 38.63
CA LEU A 212 18.29 -16.48 37.48
C LEU A 212 17.55 -17.04 36.26
N SER A 213 16.64 -16.26 35.71
CA SER A 213 15.96 -16.52 34.46
C SER A 213 16.20 -15.38 33.49
N SER A 214 16.41 -15.69 32.20
CA SER A 214 16.57 -14.69 31.16
C SER A 214 15.76 -15.03 29.91
N SER A 215 15.24 -14.01 29.26
CA SER A 215 14.51 -14.09 27.99
C SER A 215 15.10 -13.09 27.01
N LYS A 216 15.23 -13.54 25.76
CA LYS A 216 15.93 -12.84 24.68
C LYS A 216 15.06 -12.85 23.44
N ASN A 217 14.81 -11.69 22.86
CA ASN A 217 14.19 -11.57 21.56
C ASN A 217 14.96 -10.55 20.73
N PHE A 218 15.66 -11.00 19.70
CA PHE A 218 16.49 -10.16 18.86
C PHE A 218 16.11 -10.36 17.39
N THR A 219 15.44 -9.37 16.82
CA THR A 219 14.95 -9.41 15.44
C THR A 219 15.61 -8.37 14.57
N TRP A 220 15.69 -8.67 13.28
CA TRP A 220 16.23 -7.81 12.24
C TRP A 220 15.34 -7.87 11.00
N SER A 221 14.65 -6.77 10.74
CA SER A 221 13.80 -6.58 9.57
C SER A 221 14.52 -5.77 8.50
N ARG A 222 14.45 -6.23 7.26
CA ARG A 222 15.10 -5.62 6.09
C ARG A 222 14.05 -5.44 5.01
N ASN A 223 13.77 -4.20 4.63
CA ASN A 223 12.79 -3.87 3.60
C ASN A 223 13.49 -3.14 2.46
N PHE A 224 13.22 -3.57 1.23
CA PHE A 224 13.73 -2.97 0.01
C PHE A 224 12.56 -2.63 -0.91
N VAL A 225 12.61 -1.45 -1.52
CA VAL A 225 11.62 -0.97 -2.48
C VAL A 225 12.34 -0.36 -3.67
N LEU A 226 11.94 -0.74 -4.87
CA LEU A 226 12.42 -0.19 -6.13
C LEU A 226 11.22 0.15 -6.99
N ASP A 227 11.06 1.44 -7.31
CA ASP A 227 10.13 1.91 -8.32
C ASP A 227 10.92 2.41 -9.52
N TRP A 228 10.68 1.81 -10.68
CA TRP A 228 11.37 2.18 -11.91
C TRP A 228 10.40 2.21 -13.09
N GLU A 229 10.23 3.40 -13.64
CA GLU A 229 9.54 3.61 -14.91
C GLU A 229 10.57 3.61 -16.05
N PHE A 230 11.14 2.46 -16.43
CA PHE A 230 12.27 2.40 -17.39
C PHE A 230 11.97 3.09 -18.73
N VAL A 231 10.73 2.96 -19.22
CA VAL A 231 10.16 3.80 -20.28
C VAL A 231 8.85 4.40 -19.78
N LYS A 232 8.37 5.48 -20.40
CA LYS A 232 7.20 6.25 -19.93
C LYS A 232 5.93 5.43 -19.66
N ASN A 233 5.84 4.26 -20.27
CA ASN A 233 4.67 3.42 -20.29
C ASN A 233 4.92 2.01 -19.72
N LEU A 234 6.08 1.77 -19.12
CA LEU A 234 6.43 0.53 -18.40
C LEU A 234 6.82 0.90 -16.97
N LYS A 235 5.99 0.53 -16.02
CA LYS A 235 6.21 0.75 -14.59
C LYS A 235 6.58 -0.57 -13.93
N VAL A 236 7.71 -0.60 -13.26
CA VAL A 236 8.17 -1.75 -12.49
C VAL A 236 8.24 -1.34 -11.02
N ASN A 237 7.53 -2.08 -10.17
CA ASN A 237 7.61 -1.97 -8.71
C ASN A 237 8.11 -3.31 -8.18
N PHE A 238 9.19 -3.28 -7.41
CA PHE A 238 9.75 -4.45 -6.76
C PHE A 238 9.91 -4.14 -5.27
N GLN A 239 9.38 -5.03 -4.43
CA GLN A 239 9.45 -4.91 -2.99
C GLN A 239 9.91 -6.23 -2.41
N ALA A 240 10.87 -6.20 -1.49
CA ALA A 240 11.33 -7.37 -0.77
C ALA A 240 11.45 -7.04 0.72
N ALA A 241 10.85 -7.88 1.56
CA ALA A 241 10.87 -7.75 3.01
C ALA A 241 11.35 -9.07 3.62
N THR A 242 12.35 -8.99 4.50
CA THR A 242 12.86 -10.15 5.24
C THR A 242 12.85 -9.84 6.73
N ASN A 243 12.22 -10.69 7.53
CA ASN A 243 12.35 -10.65 8.98
C ASN A 243 13.21 -11.82 9.42
N SER A 244 14.21 -11.56 10.26
CA SER A 244 15.17 -12.56 10.70
C SER A 244 15.39 -12.45 12.20
N ARG A 245 15.65 -13.58 12.84
CA ARG A 245 16.15 -13.63 14.22
C ARG A 245 17.67 -13.55 14.20
N ILE A 246 18.23 -12.71 15.05
CA ILE A 246 19.65 -12.72 15.36
C ILE A 246 19.88 -13.77 16.44
N GLN A 247 20.78 -14.71 16.18
CA GLN A 247 21.11 -15.77 17.12
C GLN A 247 21.92 -15.21 18.28
N GLU A 248 21.62 -15.70 19.47
CA GLU A 248 22.28 -15.36 20.73
C GLU A 248 22.61 -16.65 21.49
N THR A 249 23.49 -16.58 22.49
CA THR A 249 23.77 -17.71 23.39
C THR A 249 22.49 -18.18 24.09
N LYS A 250 22.30 -19.50 24.21
CA LYS A 250 21.01 -20.10 24.63
C LYS A 250 20.72 -20.00 26.12
N TYR A 251 21.71 -20.28 26.96
CA TYR A 251 21.50 -20.48 28.41
C TYR A 251 22.09 -19.36 29.27
N ALA A 252 23.20 -18.77 28.84
CA ALA A 252 23.91 -17.80 29.67
C ALA A 252 23.21 -16.42 29.65
N PRO A 253 23.06 -15.75 30.79
CA PRO A 253 22.64 -14.34 30.86
C PRO A 253 23.61 -13.42 30.11
N VAL A 254 23.12 -12.29 29.61
CA VAL A 254 23.93 -11.30 28.88
C VAL A 254 24.19 -10.10 29.77
N ASN A 255 25.30 -10.13 30.51
CA ASN A 255 25.67 -9.03 31.39
C ASN A 255 27.19 -8.87 31.53
N LYS A 256 27.75 -7.85 30.87
CA LYS A 256 29.19 -7.55 30.90
C LYS A 256 29.78 -7.39 32.30
N ARG A 257 29.00 -6.91 33.28
CA ARG A 257 29.48 -6.66 34.64
C ARG A 257 29.56 -7.93 35.49
N PHE A 258 28.60 -8.84 35.33
CA PHE A 258 28.49 -10.04 36.17
C PHE A 258 29.03 -11.30 35.49
N PHE A 259 28.94 -11.36 34.15
CA PHE A 259 29.25 -12.53 33.32
C PHE A 259 30.11 -12.09 32.10
N PRO A 260 31.37 -11.67 32.33
CA PRO A 260 32.19 -11.08 31.27
C PRO A 260 32.59 -12.08 30.18
N ASN A 261 32.83 -13.34 30.51
CA ASN A 261 33.21 -14.37 29.54
C ASN A 261 32.01 -14.72 28.64
N GLU A 262 30.85 -14.97 29.24
CA GLU A 262 29.60 -15.29 28.56
C GLU A 262 29.13 -14.13 27.67
N TYR A 263 29.47 -12.89 28.05
CA TYR A 263 29.22 -11.70 27.26
C TYR A 263 30.07 -11.66 25.98
N GLU A 264 31.32 -12.12 26.02
CA GLU A 264 32.16 -12.23 24.83
C GLU A 264 31.66 -13.33 23.88
N ASP A 265 31.30 -14.52 24.41
CA ASP A 265 30.67 -15.59 23.60
C ASP A 265 29.37 -15.13 22.93
N TRP A 266 28.58 -14.34 23.67
CA TRP A 266 27.37 -13.71 23.14
C TRP A 266 27.67 -12.75 21.99
N LYS A 267 28.69 -11.89 22.13
CA LYS A 267 29.11 -10.96 21.07
C LYS A 267 29.53 -11.69 19.81
N ASP A 268 30.32 -12.76 19.94
CA ASP A 268 30.78 -13.54 18.80
C ASP A 268 29.61 -14.21 18.06
N THR A 269 28.67 -14.79 18.81
CA THR A 269 27.46 -15.40 18.25
C THR A 269 26.60 -14.37 17.50
N VAL A 270 26.35 -13.20 18.10
CA VAL A 270 25.57 -12.12 17.50
C VAL A 270 26.25 -11.60 16.24
N LEU A 271 27.58 -11.37 16.29
CA LEU A 271 28.33 -10.87 15.14
C LEU A 271 28.33 -11.87 13.98
N MET A 272 28.51 -13.17 14.27
CA MET A 272 28.40 -14.22 13.26
C MET A 272 26.99 -14.26 12.65
N SER A 273 25.95 -14.15 13.49
CA SER A 273 24.56 -14.10 13.02
C SER A 273 24.30 -12.89 12.12
N ILE A 274 24.77 -11.70 12.48
CA ILE A 274 24.60 -10.49 11.66
C ILE A 274 25.33 -10.63 10.32
N ARG A 275 26.58 -11.13 10.33
CA ARG A 275 27.35 -11.41 9.10
C ARG A 275 26.63 -12.39 8.17
N ASN A 276 25.95 -13.38 8.74
CA ASN A 276 25.15 -14.36 8.00
C ASN A 276 23.73 -13.90 7.68
N LEU A 277 23.40 -12.61 7.87
CA LEU A 277 22.09 -12.04 7.59
C LEU A 277 20.95 -12.48 8.54
N GLY A 278 21.29 -13.08 9.69
CA GLY A 278 20.35 -13.66 10.63
C GLY A 278 19.72 -14.96 10.14
N THR A 279 18.97 -15.63 11.03
CA THR A 279 18.14 -16.77 10.65
C THR A 279 16.77 -16.24 10.20
N PRO A 280 16.36 -16.41 8.93
CA PRO A 280 15.10 -15.88 8.44
C PRO A 280 13.91 -16.52 9.17
N LEU A 281 12.93 -15.70 9.53
CA LEU A 281 11.62 -16.12 10.06
C LEU A 281 10.57 -16.02 8.94
N THR A 282 10.61 -14.92 8.20
CA THR A 282 9.74 -14.69 7.05
C THR A 282 10.49 -13.95 5.95
N TYR A 283 10.10 -14.23 4.71
CA TYR A 283 10.50 -13.48 3.54
C TYR A 283 9.28 -13.26 2.65
N GLN A 284 9.11 -12.05 2.14
CA GLN A 284 8.03 -11.66 1.26
C GLN A 284 8.58 -10.81 0.12
N GLN A 285 8.18 -11.12 -1.10
CA GLN A 285 8.53 -10.38 -2.31
C GLN A 285 7.27 -10.07 -3.08
N ASN A 286 7.13 -8.83 -3.53
CA ASN A 286 6.11 -8.41 -4.48
C ASN A 286 6.80 -7.81 -5.71
N PHE A 287 6.39 -8.27 -6.88
CA PHE A 287 6.85 -7.76 -8.16
C PHE A 287 5.66 -7.39 -9.01
N ASN A 288 5.54 -6.13 -9.37
CA ASN A 288 4.44 -5.61 -10.16
C ASN A 288 4.99 -4.90 -11.39
N VAL A 289 4.50 -5.28 -12.56
CA VAL A 289 4.84 -4.68 -13.84
C VAL A 289 3.56 -4.23 -14.50
N THR A 290 3.47 -2.94 -14.83
CA THR A 290 2.35 -2.39 -15.57
C THR A 290 2.87 -1.81 -16.89
N TYR A 291 2.28 -2.24 -17.99
CA TYR A 291 2.60 -1.78 -19.33
C TYR A 291 1.35 -1.22 -20.00
N ASN A 292 1.33 0.09 -20.20
CA ASN A 292 0.30 0.77 -20.98
C ASN A 292 0.78 0.88 -22.42
N VAL A 293 0.09 0.27 -23.38
CA VAL A 293 0.53 0.31 -24.78
C VAL A 293 0.09 1.64 -25.40
N PRO A 294 1.01 2.49 -25.90
CA PRO A 294 0.70 3.83 -26.38
C PRO A 294 0.21 3.80 -27.83
N PHE A 295 -0.87 3.03 -28.07
CA PHE A 295 -1.51 2.96 -29.38
C PHE A 295 -2.14 4.28 -29.82
N ASP A 296 -2.42 5.19 -28.87
CA ASP A 296 -2.82 6.59 -29.11
C ASP A 296 -1.81 7.34 -30.00
N ARG A 297 -0.54 6.97 -29.96
CA ARG A 297 0.51 7.55 -30.82
C ARG A 297 0.59 6.93 -32.20
N VAL A 298 -0.09 5.82 -32.45
CA VAL A 298 -0.07 5.12 -33.74
C VAL A 298 -1.37 5.47 -34.50
N PRO A 299 -1.32 6.28 -35.58
CA PRO A 299 -2.52 6.87 -36.18
C PRO A 299 -3.58 5.88 -36.68
N PHE A 300 -3.25 4.61 -36.89
CA PHE A 300 -4.19 3.56 -37.33
C PHE A 300 -4.62 2.62 -36.20
N LEU A 301 -4.06 2.75 -34.99
CA LEU A 301 -4.37 1.93 -33.80
C LEU A 301 -4.91 2.76 -32.62
N ASP A 302 -5.04 4.08 -32.74
CA ASP A 302 -5.55 4.98 -31.68
C ASP A 302 -6.99 4.70 -31.21
N TRP A 303 -7.69 3.79 -31.88
CA TRP A 303 -8.99 3.25 -31.47
C TRP A 303 -8.86 2.05 -30.51
N ILE A 304 -7.65 1.58 -30.23
CA ILE A 304 -7.35 0.49 -29.29
C ILE A 304 -6.70 1.08 -28.05
N ASP A 305 -7.22 0.73 -26.89
CA ASP A 305 -6.57 0.89 -25.59
C ASP A 305 -6.13 -0.50 -25.11
N LEU A 306 -4.88 -0.64 -24.68
CA LEU A 306 -4.38 -1.91 -24.19
C LEU A 306 -3.50 -1.68 -22.97
N ASP A 307 -3.93 -2.23 -21.85
CA ASP A 307 -3.25 -2.17 -20.57
C ASP A 307 -2.95 -3.59 -20.11
N ALA A 308 -1.68 -3.89 -19.89
CA ALA A 308 -1.24 -5.17 -19.34
C ALA A 308 -0.62 -4.94 -17.96
N ALA A 309 -0.98 -5.77 -16.99
CA ALA A 309 -0.38 -5.81 -15.68
C ALA A 309 0.00 -7.24 -15.33
N TYR A 310 1.16 -7.39 -14.72
CA TYR A 310 1.66 -8.64 -14.17
C TYR A 310 2.04 -8.40 -12.72
N ASN A 311 1.38 -9.12 -11.80
CA ASN A 311 1.68 -9.05 -10.38
C ASN A 311 2.14 -10.44 -9.93
N SER A 312 3.23 -10.50 -9.17
CA SER A 312 3.70 -11.72 -8.55
C SER A 312 4.05 -11.49 -7.09
N GLN A 313 3.69 -12.46 -6.27
CA GLN A 313 4.07 -12.53 -4.88
C GLN A 313 4.80 -13.84 -4.59
N TYR A 314 5.91 -13.75 -3.87
CA TYR A 314 6.64 -14.90 -3.33
C TYR A 314 6.77 -14.75 -1.83
N ASN A 315 6.33 -15.75 -1.08
CA ASN A 315 6.51 -15.81 0.36
C ASN A 315 7.31 -17.05 0.74
N TRP A 316 8.18 -16.91 1.74
CA TRP A 316 8.80 -18.02 2.46
C TRP A 316 8.54 -17.80 3.94
N ASN A 317 8.11 -18.84 4.64
CA ASN A 317 7.88 -18.82 6.08
C ASN A 317 8.58 -19.99 6.73
N VAL A 318 9.25 -19.73 7.87
CA VAL A 318 9.86 -20.78 8.67
C VAL A 318 8.83 -21.84 9.07
N GLY A 319 9.22 -23.11 8.98
CA GLY A 319 8.36 -24.23 9.40
C GLY A 319 8.13 -24.26 10.90
N PRO A 320 7.07 -24.96 11.37
CA PRO A 320 6.83 -25.18 12.79
C PRO A 320 8.02 -25.92 13.43
N GLN A 321 8.55 -25.35 14.50
CA GLN A 321 9.60 -25.97 15.31
C GLN A 321 8.94 -26.72 16.46
N ASN A 322 9.03 -28.05 16.47
CA ASN A 322 8.47 -28.88 17.54
C ASN A 322 9.56 -29.35 18.53
N ASN A 323 9.19 -29.59 19.78
CA ASN A 323 10.08 -30.05 20.84
C ASN A 323 10.67 -31.44 20.57
N ALA A 324 10.06 -32.21 19.67
CA ALA A 324 10.50 -33.53 19.23
C ALA A 324 11.70 -33.52 18.26
N GLN A 325 12.29 -32.36 17.96
CA GLN A 325 13.42 -32.19 17.02
C GLN A 325 13.17 -32.67 15.58
N ILE A 326 11.90 -32.92 15.22
CA ILE A 326 11.52 -33.24 13.85
C ILE A 326 11.50 -31.94 13.04
N TYR A 327 12.44 -31.80 12.12
CA TYR A 327 12.45 -30.72 11.16
C TYR A 327 11.48 -31.06 10.01
N LEU A 328 10.42 -30.27 9.86
CA LEU A 328 9.36 -30.50 8.86
C LEU A 328 9.56 -29.68 7.58
N GLY A 329 10.69 -28.98 7.44
CA GLY A 329 10.93 -28.03 6.35
C GLY A 329 10.14 -26.73 6.52
N ASN A 330 10.48 -25.75 5.71
CA ASN A 330 9.83 -24.45 5.62
C ASN A 330 8.69 -24.48 4.58
N ASN A 331 7.92 -23.40 4.49
CA ASN A 331 6.86 -23.29 3.50
C ASN A 331 7.17 -22.17 2.50
N ILE A 332 7.12 -22.47 1.21
CA ILE A 332 7.20 -21.47 0.14
C ILE A 332 5.87 -21.37 -0.60
N THR A 333 5.43 -20.16 -0.86
CA THR A 333 4.26 -19.92 -1.71
C THR A 333 4.60 -18.92 -2.78
N ASN A 334 4.02 -19.13 -3.94
CA ASN A 334 4.08 -18.19 -5.04
C ASN A 334 2.68 -18.00 -5.61
N SER A 335 2.38 -16.75 -5.97
CA SER A 335 1.22 -16.41 -6.77
C SER A 335 1.63 -15.46 -7.88
N SER A 336 0.97 -15.59 -9.02
CA SER A 336 1.10 -14.67 -10.13
C SER A 336 -0.25 -14.39 -10.76
N GLN A 337 -0.40 -13.17 -11.26
CA GLN A 337 -1.62 -12.69 -11.87
C GLN A 337 -1.28 -11.86 -13.10
N TRP A 338 -1.74 -12.34 -14.26
CA TRP A 338 -1.79 -11.56 -15.49
C TRP A 338 -3.16 -10.91 -15.61
N SER A 339 -3.17 -9.61 -15.92
CA SER A 339 -4.39 -8.85 -16.20
C SER A 339 -4.18 -8.04 -17.47
N VAL A 340 -4.93 -8.34 -18.51
CA VAL A 340 -4.89 -7.62 -19.80
C VAL A 340 -6.27 -7.03 -20.06
N ASN A 341 -6.33 -5.71 -20.14
CA ASN A 341 -7.54 -4.96 -20.44
C ASN A 341 -7.40 -4.32 -21.81
N GLY A 342 -8.23 -4.74 -22.75
CA GLY A 342 -8.35 -4.17 -24.08
C GLY A 342 -9.64 -3.39 -24.24
N GLY A 343 -9.55 -2.11 -24.56
CA GLY A 343 -10.68 -1.27 -24.93
C GLY A 343 -10.67 -1.00 -26.43
N LEU A 344 -11.81 -1.16 -27.11
CA LEU A 344 -11.99 -0.80 -28.51
C LEU A 344 -12.95 0.39 -28.60
N ARG A 345 -12.43 1.56 -28.98
CA ARG A 345 -13.20 2.78 -29.27
C ARG A 345 -13.62 2.78 -30.75
N MET A 346 -14.66 2.02 -31.06
CA MET A 346 -15.10 1.82 -32.44
C MET A 346 -15.53 3.13 -33.13
N GLU A 347 -16.04 4.12 -32.39
CA GLU A 347 -16.32 5.45 -32.97
C GLU A 347 -15.05 6.12 -33.53
N THR A 348 -13.91 6.00 -32.85
CA THR A 348 -12.62 6.49 -33.35
C THR A 348 -12.18 5.72 -34.60
N LEU A 349 -12.37 4.41 -34.62
CA LEU A 349 -12.11 3.56 -35.79
C LEU A 349 -12.97 3.97 -36.99
N TYR A 350 -14.29 4.08 -36.81
CA TYR A 350 -15.20 4.45 -37.88
C TYR A 350 -14.91 5.86 -38.41
N ASN A 351 -14.55 6.79 -37.53
CA ASN A 351 -14.22 8.16 -37.91
C ASN A 351 -12.92 8.29 -38.74
N LYS A 352 -12.14 7.21 -38.89
CA LYS A 352 -11.03 7.15 -39.86
C LYS A 352 -11.52 7.19 -41.30
N SER A 353 -12.69 6.64 -41.59
CA SER A 353 -13.32 6.74 -42.89
C SER A 353 -14.10 8.05 -43.01
N LYS A 354 -13.84 8.83 -44.06
CA LYS A 354 -14.54 10.10 -44.33
C LYS A 354 -16.07 9.90 -44.41
N TYR A 355 -16.49 8.80 -45.04
CA TYR A 355 -17.90 8.47 -45.21
C TYR A 355 -18.57 8.12 -43.86
N LEU A 356 -18.01 7.17 -43.13
CA LEU A 356 -18.55 6.73 -41.83
C LEU A 356 -18.54 7.85 -40.79
N LYS A 357 -17.53 8.73 -40.82
CA LYS A 357 -17.49 9.96 -40.00
C LYS A 357 -18.66 10.88 -40.32
N ALA A 358 -18.94 11.12 -41.60
CA ALA A 358 -20.07 11.96 -42.01
C ALA A 358 -21.42 11.35 -41.59
N VAL A 359 -21.56 10.03 -41.69
CA VAL A 359 -22.72 9.29 -41.20
C VAL A 359 -22.87 9.45 -39.67
N ASN A 360 -21.81 9.23 -38.89
CA ASN A 360 -21.83 9.44 -37.44
C ASN A 360 -22.23 10.87 -37.06
N GLN A 361 -21.68 11.88 -37.74
CA GLN A 361 -22.03 13.29 -37.51
C GLN A 361 -23.49 13.62 -37.87
N LYS A 362 -24.00 13.10 -39.00
CA LYS A 362 -25.39 13.29 -39.43
C LYS A 362 -26.38 12.78 -38.38
N PHE A 363 -26.16 11.58 -37.85
CA PHE A 363 -27.05 10.97 -36.86
C PHE A 363 -26.85 11.55 -35.45
N ALA A 364 -25.63 11.96 -35.07
CA ALA A 364 -25.39 12.68 -33.81
C ALA A 364 -26.06 14.06 -33.79
N ALA A 365 -26.07 14.77 -34.93
CA ALA A 365 -26.75 16.06 -35.06
C ALA A 365 -28.29 15.92 -35.00
N ARG A 366 -28.85 14.82 -35.53
CA ARG A 366 -30.30 14.51 -35.43
C ARG A 366 -30.75 14.33 -33.97
N ALA A 367 -29.92 13.75 -33.11
CA ALA A 367 -30.25 13.56 -31.69
C ALA A 367 -30.31 14.88 -30.88
N ARG A 368 -29.71 15.98 -31.37
CA ARG A 368 -29.75 17.30 -30.72
C ARG A 368 -30.91 18.18 -31.14
N ASN A 369 -31.54 17.89 -32.28
CA ASN A 369 -32.66 18.68 -32.81
C ASN A 369 -33.97 17.90 -32.64
N THR A 370 -34.40 17.66 -31.41
CA THR A 370 -35.80 17.26 -31.14
C THR A 370 -36.71 18.44 -31.48
N PHE A 371 -37.45 18.30 -32.58
CA PHE A 371 -38.47 19.27 -32.97
C PHE A 371 -39.52 19.38 -31.86
N SER A 372 -39.68 20.57 -31.28
CA SER A 372 -40.77 20.86 -30.34
C SER A 372 -41.93 21.44 -31.13
N PRO A 373 -43.07 20.73 -31.24
CA PRO A 373 -44.23 21.27 -31.92
C PRO A 373 -44.73 22.54 -31.20
N LYS A 374 -45.00 23.59 -31.96
CA LYS A 374 -45.68 24.80 -31.49
C LYS A 374 -47.12 24.76 -32.00
N SER A 375 -48.08 24.91 -31.09
CA SER A 375 -49.50 24.99 -31.43
C SER A 375 -50.07 26.36 -31.07
N ILE A 376 -51.02 26.82 -31.87
CA ILE A 376 -51.80 28.03 -31.60
C ILE A 376 -53.27 27.70 -31.79
N ASP A 377 -54.07 28.06 -30.79
CA ASP A 377 -55.51 27.91 -30.81
C ASP A 377 -56.16 29.27 -31.08
N GLN A 378 -57.05 29.35 -32.07
CA GLN A 378 -57.81 30.55 -32.41
C GLN A 378 -59.29 30.22 -32.56
N THR A 379 -60.13 30.84 -31.73
CA THR A 379 -61.59 30.72 -31.83
C THR A 379 -62.13 31.83 -32.72
N LEU A 380 -62.82 31.46 -33.80
CA LEU A 380 -63.39 32.39 -34.77
C LEU A 380 -64.87 32.10 -35.00
N LEU A 381 -65.65 33.16 -35.22
CA LEU A 381 -67.03 33.07 -35.68
C LEU A 381 -67.03 32.98 -37.21
N ILE A 382 -67.54 31.89 -37.76
CA ILE A 382 -67.52 31.64 -39.21
C ILE A 382 -68.68 32.41 -39.86
N ALA A 383 -68.34 33.38 -40.70
CA ALA A 383 -69.32 34.20 -41.45
C ALA A 383 -69.28 33.97 -42.98
N ALA A 384 -68.32 33.20 -43.48
CA ALA A 384 -68.10 32.94 -44.90
C ALA A 384 -67.61 31.51 -45.15
N ASP A 385 -67.76 31.03 -46.40
CA ASP A 385 -67.38 29.67 -46.82
C ASP A 385 -65.86 29.41 -46.74
N THR A 386 -65.04 30.46 -46.67
CA THR A 386 -63.59 30.38 -46.46
C THR A 386 -63.11 31.43 -45.45
N THR A 387 -62.30 31.01 -44.48
CA THR A 387 -61.78 31.91 -43.43
C THR A 387 -60.25 31.95 -43.45
N GLU A 388 -59.67 33.15 -43.35
CA GLU A 388 -58.22 33.34 -43.25
C GLU A 388 -57.78 33.34 -41.77
N ILE A 389 -56.80 32.50 -41.43
CA ILE A 389 -56.29 32.32 -40.07
C ILE A 389 -54.81 32.72 -40.06
N LYS A 390 -54.50 33.78 -39.32
CA LYS A 390 -53.11 34.23 -39.07
C LYS A 390 -52.54 33.50 -37.87
N HIS A 391 -51.82 32.41 -38.12
CA HIS A 391 -51.23 31.59 -37.07
C HIS A 391 -49.83 32.10 -36.64
N GLY A 392 -49.08 32.84 -37.45
CA GLY A 392 -47.80 33.44 -37.01
C GLY A 392 -46.67 32.45 -36.66
N LEU A 393 -46.81 31.17 -37.06
CA LEU A 393 -45.85 30.10 -36.73
C LEU A 393 -44.62 30.07 -37.67
N ASN A 394 -44.56 30.97 -38.66
CA ASN A 394 -43.49 31.14 -39.64
C ASN A 394 -43.04 29.82 -40.32
N THR A 395 -44.01 28.97 -40.65
CA THR A 395 -43.79 27.68 -41.33
C THR A 395 -44.99 27.34 -42.21
N ASP A 396 -44.72 26.67 -43.31
CA ASP A 396 -45.70 26.07 -44.23
C ASP A 396 -46.00 24.59 -43.88
N HIS A 397 -45.25 24.00 -42.96
CA HIS A 397 -45.48 22.63 -42.48
C HIS A 397 -46.38 22.63 -41.23
N LEU A 398 -47.69 22.53 -41.46
CA LEU A 398 -48.72 22.68 -40.43
C LEU A 398 -49.75 21.54 -40.49
N GLN A 399 -50.25 21.14 -39.33
CA GLN A 399 -51.47 20.36 -39.17
C GLN A 399 -52.54 21.28 -38.59
N VAL A 400 -53.72 21.28 -39.19
CA VAL A 400 -54.86 22.08 -38.73
C VAL A 400 -55.94 21.12 -38.27
N ASP A 401 -56.33 21.23 -37.01
CA ASP A 401 -57.44 20.50 -36.42
C ASP A 401 -58.49 21.50 -35.94
N VAL A 402 -59.76 21.12 -36.04
CA VAL A 402 -60.89 22.02 -35.85
C VAL A 402 -61.85 21.44 -34.82
N LEU A 403 -62.09 22.16 -33.73
CA LEU A 403 -63.10 21.82 -32.72
C LEU A 403 -64.35 22.67 -32.97
N VAL A 404 -65.44 22.02 -33.36
CA VAL A 404 -66.76 22.67 -33.51
C VAL A 404 -67.46 22.71 -32.15
N GLY A 405 -68.31 23.72 -31.90
CA GLY A 405 -69.00 23.95 -30.61
C GLY A 405 -69.72 22.74 -29.99
N ASN A 406 -70.01 21.69 -30.77
CA ASN A 406 -70.56 20.40 -30.31
C ASN A 406 -69.50 19.38 -29.83
N GLY A 407 -68.24 19.79 -29.64
CA GLY A 407 -67.13 18.95 -29.18
C GLY A 407 -66.54 18.00 -30.23
N ARG A 408 -66.92 18.15 -31.51
CA ARG A 408 -66.43 17.28 -32.61
C ARG A 408 -65.17 17.85 -33.25
N HIS A 409 -64.13 17.02 -33.36
CA HIS A 409 -62.90 17.33 -34.09
C HIS A 409 -63.04 17.01 -35.58
N ILE A 410 -62.65 17.95 -36.45
CA ILE A 410 -62.66 17.80 -37.91
C ILE A 410 -61.30 18.23 -38.47
N LYS A 411 -60.81 17.52 -39.48
CA LYS A 411 -59.61 17.91 -40.25
C LYS A 411 -60.05 18.68 -41.50
N PRO A 412 -59.98 20.01 -41.53
CA PRO A 412 -60.44 20.80 -42.66
C PRO A 412 -59.44 20.75 -43.81
N LYS A 413 -59.92 20.99 -45.02
CA LYS A 413 -59.02 21.27 -46.16
C LYS A 413 -58.55 22.71 -46.03
N PHE A 414 -57.23 22.92 -46.05
CA PHE A 414 -56.65 24.26 -46.00
C PHE A 414 -55.64 24.46 -47.15
N LYS A 415 -55.47 25.72 -47.55
CA LYS A 415 -54.42 26.17 -48.47
C LYS A 415 -53.54 27.17 -47.74
N ILE A 416 -52.23 27.09 -47.97
CA ILE A 416 -51.26 27.99 -47.37
C ILE A 416 -51.19 29.25 -48.23
N LYS A 417 -51.43 30.42 -47.63
CA LYS A 417 -51.36 31.72 -48.33
C LYS A 417 -49.97 32.32 -48.19
N ASP A 418 -49.41 32.27 -46.99
CA ASP A 418 -48.02 32.63 -46.68
C ASP A 418 -47.53 31.84 -45.45
N LYS A 419 -46.28 32.03 -45.01
CA LYS A 419 -45.68 31.29 -43.88
C LYS A 419 -46.36 31.54 -42.51
N ASN A 420 -47.27 32.51 -42.42
CA ASN A 420 -47.95 32.90 -41.19
C ASN A 420 -49.49 32.84 -41.30
N THR A 421 -50.03 32.53 -42.48
CA THR A 421 -51.45 32.63 -42.79
C THR A 421 -51.91 31.44 -43.62
N ILE A 422 -52.94 30.75 -43.13
CA ILE A 422 -53.63 29.67 -43.85
C ILE A 422 -55.05 30.10 -44.19
N VAL A 423 -55.59 29.59 -45.30
CA VAL A 423 -56.99 29.75 -45.69
C VAL A 423 -57.66 28.40 -45.53
N VAL A 424 -58.63 28.31 -44.64
CA VAL A 424 -59.34 27.06 -44.33
C VAL A 424 -60.72 27.10 -44.99
N ASP A 425 -61.12 26.01 -45.65
CA ASP A 425 -62.49 25.82 -46.16
C ASP A 425 -63.41 25.54 -44.96
N THR A 426 -64.29 26.50 -44.65
CA THR A 426 -65.10 26.55 -43.43
C THR A 426 -66.58 26.45 -43.77
N ARG A 427 -67.02 25.27 -44.24
CA ARG A 427 -68.46 25.00 -44.50
C ARG A 427 -69.28 24.72 -43.23
N PHE A 428 -68.78 25.13 -42.07
CA PHE A 428 -69.38 24.86 -40.76
C PHE A 428 -69.96 26.18 -40.23
N ARG A 429 -71.26 26.24 -39.93
CA ARG A 429 -71.98 27.49 -39.56
C ARG A 429 -72.06 27.73 -38.05
N ASP A 430 -71.06 27.27 -37.29
CA ASP A 430 -71.01 27.39 -35.84
C ASP A 430 -69.73 28.11 -35.37
N SER A 431 -69.65 28.46 -34.08
CA SER A 431 -68.40 28.91 -33.47
C SER A 431 -67.41 27.75 -33.43
N VAL A 432 -66.18 28.00 -33.89
CA VAL A 432 -65.19 26.96 -34.13
C VAL A 432 -63.84 27.40 -33.59
N THR A 433 -63.15 26.50 -32.89
CA THR A 433 -61.77 26.70 -32.44
C THR A 433 -60.81 25.93 -33.35
N PHE A 434 -59.90 26.65 -33.99
CA PHE A 434 -58.86 26.09 -34.84
C PHE A 434 -57.59 25.92 -34.04
N THR A 435 -57.09 24.68 -33.96
CA THR A 435 -55.77 24.35 -33.42
C THR A 435 -54.82 24.12 -34.58
N VAL A 436 -53.88 25.05 -34.76
CA VAL A 436 -52.83 24.95 -35.80
C VAL A 436 -51.53 24.51 -35.12
N THR A 437 -51.02 23.33 -35.47
CA THR A 437 -49.81 22.75 -34.89
C THR A 437 -48.71 22.63 -35.95
N THR A 438 -47.48 23.05 -35.64
CA THR A 438 -46.34 22.85 -36.55
C THR A 438 -45.93 21.38 -36.60
N ILE A 439 -45.65 20.85 -37.79
CA ILE A 439 -45.13 19.49 -37.99
C ILE A 439 -43.61 19.56 -38.23
N ASP A 440 -42.87 18.53 -37.83
CA ASP A 440 -41.42 18.46 -38.08
C ASP A 440 -41.14 18.54 -39.58
N PRO A 441 -40.41 19.55 -40.08
CA PRO A 441 -40.05 19.68 -41.49
C PRO A 441 -39.28 18.48 -42.04
N ASN A 442 -38.63 17.70 -41.17
CA ASN A 442 -37.86 16.52 -41.58
C ASN A 442 -38.72 15.25 -41.73
N SER A 443 -39.98 15.26 -41.30
CA SER A 443 -40.87 14.07 -41.34
C SER A 443 -41.39 13.71 -42.74
N LEU A 444 -41.24 14.60 -43.72
CA LEU A 444 -41.79 14.47 -45.09
C LEU A 444 -40.74 14.12 -46.15
N ARG A 445 -39.53 13.69 -45.74
CA ARG A 445 -38.46 13.34 -46.69
C ARG A 445 -38.71 11.98 -47.34
N THR A 446 -38.63 11.93 -48.66
CA THR A 446 -38.65 10.70 -49.46
C THR A 446 -37.37 9.90 -49.20
N ILE A 447 -37.50 8.59 -49.01
CA ILE A 447 -36.39 7.67 -48.77
C ILE A 447 -35.54 7.58 -50.04
N ASP A 448 -34.43 8.31 -50.08
CA ASP A 448 -33.43 8.26 -51.16
C ASP A 448 -32.44 7.11 -50.93
N GLY A 449 -31.81 6.58 -51.99
CA GLY A 449 -30.83 5.48 -51.90
C GLY A 449 -29.64 5.81 -50.98
N LYS A 450 -29.27 7.09 -50.90
CA LYS A 450 -28.27 7.58 -49.94
C LYS A 450 -28.73 7.47 -48.49
N GLU A 451 -30.03 7.64 -48.22
CA GLU A 451 -30.58 7.54 -46.87
C GLU A 451 -30.65 6.08 -46.40
N ILE A 452 -30.96 5.15 -47.30
CA ILE A 452 -30.85 3.71 -47.06
C ILE A 452 -29.40 3.33 -46.74
N LEU A 453 -28.44 3.78 -47.56
CA LEU A 453 -27.01 3.50 -47.35
C LEU A 453 -26.50 4.07 -46.01
N ASP A 454 -26.84 5.32 -45.69
CA ASP A 454 -26.46 5.96 -44.43
C ASP A 454 -27.07 5.22 -43.22
N PHE A 455 -28.32 4.73 -43.35
CA PHE A 455 -28.98 3.95 -42.30
C PHE A 455 -28.35 2.57 -42.12
N SER A 456 -28.05 1.85 -43.21
CA SER A 456 -27.33 0.57 -43.17
C SER A 456 -25.92 0.72 -42.61
N ALA A 457 -25.18 1.76 -43.01
CA ALA A 457 -23.87 2.06 -42.45
C ALA A 457 -23.98 2.39 -40.95
N ARG A 458 -25.00 3.12 -40.52
CA ARG A 458 -25.26 3.41 -39.12
C ARG A 458 -25.59 2.16 -38.31
N PHE A 459 -26.35 1.24 -38.90
CA PHE A 459 -26.66 -0.06 -38.31
C PHE A 459 -25.37 -0.87 -38.07
N LEU A 460 -24.49 -0.95 -39.07
CA LEU A 460 -23.19 -1.62 -38.91
C LEU A 460 -22.27 -0.91 -37.89
N MET A 461 -22.41 0.41 -37.72
CA MET A 461 -21.67 1.19 -36.71
C MET A 461 -22.34 1.23 -35.32
N MET A 462 -23.35 0.40 -35.06
CA MET A 462 -24.03 0.37 -33.75
C MET A 462 -23.08 0.01 -32.61
N LEU A 463 -22.10 -0.86 -32.84
CA LEU A 463 -21.07 -1.15 -31.86
C LEU A 463 -20.19 0.10 -31.65
N ARG A 464 -20.38 0.80 -30.52
CA ARG A 464 -19.67 2.05 -30.20
C ARG A 464 -18.38 1.81 -29.42
N SER A 465 -18.40 0.84 -28.52
CA SER A 465 -17.25 0.41 -27.75
C SER A 465 -17.35 -1.08 -27.45
N ALA A 466 -16.20 -1.72 -27.28
CA ALA A 466 -16.10 -3.07 -26.72
C ALA A 466 -14.98 -3.08 -25.68
N GLN A 467 -15.16 -3.81 -24.59
CA GLN A 467 -14.15 -4.00 -23.57
C GLN A 467 -13.88 -5.51 -23.45
N ILE A 468 -12.62 -5.88 -23.48
CA ILE A 468 -12.14 -7.25 -23.31
C ILE A 468 -11.23 -7.23 -22.10
N THR A 469 -11.52 -8.08 -21.12
CA THR A 469 -10.67 -8.27 -19.95
C THR A 469 -10.28 -9.74 -19.88
N TYR A 470 -8.98 -9.99 -19.88
CA TYR A 470 -8.39 -11.29 -19.65
C TYR A 470 -7.64 -11.26 -18.33
N GLN A 471 -7.95 -12.19 -17.44
CA GLN A 471 -7.28 -12.34 -16.16
C GLN A 471 -6.94 -13.79 -15.92
N GLU A 472 -5.68 -14.07 -15.60
CA GLU A 472 -5.18 -15.39 -15.26
C GLU A 472 -4.44 -15.30 -13.94
N GLN A 473 -4.84 -16.13 -12.97
CA GLN A 473 -4.17 -16.27 -11.69
C GLN A 473 -3.60 -17.68 -11.56
N ARG A 474 -2.32 -17.78 -11.22
CA ARG A 474 -1.64 -19.03 -10.93
C ARG A 474 -1.01 -18.95 -9.55
N GLY A 475 -0.85 -20.09 -8.90
CA GLY A 475 -0.13 -20.14 -7.63
C GLY A 475 0.27 -21.56 -7.28
N ILE A 476 1.33 -21.66 -6.50
CA ILE A 476 1.89 -22.92 -5.99
C ILE A 476 2.25 -22.71 -4.51
N SER A 477 2.02 -23.73 -3.69
CA SER A 477 2.37 -23.74 -2.28
C SER A 477 3.11 -25.03 -1.99
N LEU A 478 4.39 -24.94 -1.66
CA LEU A 478 5.23 -26.10 -1.42
C LEU A 478 5.68 -26.12 0.05
N PRO A 479 5.01 -26.90 0.91
CA PRO A 479 5.50 -27.18 2.25
C PRO A 479 6.70 -28.15 2.21
N GLY A 480 7.47 -28.22 3.28
CA GLY A 480 8.62 -29.13 3.37
C GLY A 480 9.91 -28.61 2.71
N PHE A 481 9.99 -27.33 2.38
CA PHE A 481 11.14 -26.73 1.72
C PHE A 481 12.30 -26.46 2.70
N ASP A 482 13.40 -27.18 2.57
CA ASP A 482 14.53 -27.16 3.52
C ASP A 482 15.36 -25.87 3.45
N MET A 483 15.40 -25.22 2.28
CA MET A 483 16.31 -24.09 2.05
C MET A 483 15.84 -22.80 2.72
N GLU A 484 16.77 -22.07 3.34
CA GLU A 484 16.54 -20.74 3.94
C GLU A 484 16.86 -19.61 2.95
N PRO A 485 16.01 -18.57 2.81
CA PRO A 485 16.29 -17.44 1.95
C PRO A 485 17.43 -16.60 2.51
N LYS A 486 18.31 -16.12 1.63
CA LYS A 486 19.32 -15.10 1.97
C LYS A 486 18.97 -13.76 1.34
N LEU A 487 19.67 -13.38 0.27
CA LEU A 487 19.47 -12.09 -0.38
C LEU A 487 18.36 -12.24 -1.43
N PHE A 488 17.39 -11.32 -1.43
CA PHE A 488 16.23 -11.33 -2.35
C PHE A 488 15.53 -12.71 -2.42
N GLY A 489 15.41 -13.39 -1.28
CA GLY A 489 14.66 -14.64 -1.20
C GLY A 489 15.37 -15.84 -1.81
N GLN A 490 16.62 -15.68 -2.25
CA GLN A 490 17.41 -16.71 -2.91
C GLN A 490 18.55 -17.20 -2.01
N ARG A 491 18.85 -18.50 -2.10
CA ARG A 491 20.07 -19.10 -1.58
C ARG A 491 20.84 -19.71 -2.73
N ASN A 492 22.12 -19.36 -2.86
CA ASN A 492 22.99 -19.97 -3.85
C ASN A 492 23.73 -21.17 -3.21
N ILE A 493 23.55 -22.36 -3.79
CA ILE A 493 24.24 -23.59 -3.41
C ILE A 493 24.82 -24.19 -4.68
N ASN A 494 26.14 -24.36 -4.72
CA ASN A 494 26.86 -24.93 -5.88
C ASN A 494 26.53 -24.24 -7.23
N GLY A 495 26.26 -22.92 -7.21
CA GLY A 495 25.92 -22.14 -8.40
C GLY A 495 24.43 -22.12 -8.77
N ILE A 496 23.59 -22.87 -8.04
CA ILE A 496 22.15 -22.96 -8.29
C ILE A 496 21.42 -22.09 -7.26
N MET A 497 20.55 -21.20 -7.74
CA MET A 497 19.67 -20.38 -6.90
C MET A 497 18.41 -21.16 -6.53
N SER A 498 18.15 -21.28 -5.23
CA SER A 498 16.98 -21.92 -4.65
C SER A 498 16.05 -20.87 -4.00
N PRO A 499 14.73 -20.88 -4.27
CA PRO A 499 14.01 -21.75 -5.23
C PRO A 499 14.26 -21.37 -6.70
N GLY A 500 14.87 -20.23 -6.95
CA GLY A 500 15.16 -19.69 -8.28
C GLY A 500 14.39 -18.41 -8.58
N LEU A 501 14.88 -17.64 -9.56
CA LEU A 501 14.26 -16.38 -9.97
C LEU A 501 12.89 -16.61 -10.62
N GLU A 502 12.72 -17.69 -11.38
CA GLU A 502 11.43 -18.09 -11.97
C GLU A 502 10.34 -18.21 -10.89
N PHE A 503 10.63 -18.92 -9.80
CA PHE A 503 9.71 -19.06 -8.68
C PHE A 503 9.48 -17.72 -7.98
N ALA A 504 10.54 -16.95 -7.72
CA ALA A 504 10.42 -15.67 -7.01
C ALA A 504 9.62 -14.61 -7.78
N PHE A 505 9.71 -14.62 -9.12
CA PHE A 505 8.97 -13.70 -9.99
C PHE A 505 7.65 -14.27 -10.52
N GLY A 506 7.19 -15.43 -10.03
CA GLY A 506 5.85 -15.93 -10.35
C GLY A 506 5.68 -16.68 -11.65
N MET A 507 6.78 -17.13 -12.21
CA MET A 507 6.82 -17.94 -13.42
C MET A 507 7.36 -19.35 -13.12
N PRO A 508 6.89 -20.06 -12.05
CA PRO A 508 7.34 -21.42 -11.81
C PRO A 508 6.92 -22.30 -12.97
N ARG A 509 7.87 -23.08 -13.49
CA ARG A 509 7.58 -24.11 -14.47
C ARG A 509 6.78 -25.25 -13.81
N MET A 510 6.02 -25.99 -14.62
CA MET A 510 5.17 -27.09 -14.11
C MET A 510 6.01 -28.22 -13.47
N ASP A 511 7.29 -28.34 -13.83
CA ASP A 511 8.28 -29.27 -13.30
C ASP A 511 9.02 -28.72 -12.07
N PHE A 512 8.54 -27.64 -11.43
CA PHE A 512 9.22 -27.06 -10.28
C PHE A 512 9.37 -28.05 -9.11
N LEU A 513 8.36 -28.91 -8.89
CA LEU A 513 8.42 -29.94 -7.86
C LEU A 513 9.54 -30.94 -8.16
N ASP A 514 9.61 -31.48 -9.37
CA ASP A 514 10.67 -32.42 -9.79
C ASP A 514 12.05 -31.79 -9.64
N LYS A 515 12.19 -30.52 -10.06
CA LYS A 515 13.42 -29.75 -9.84
C LYS A 515 13.78 -29.62 -8.36
N ALA A 516 12.80 -29.40 -7.48
CA ALA A 516 13.04 -29.29 -6.04
C ALA A 516 13.46 -30.64 -5.42
N VAL A 517 12.89 -31.74 -5.91
CA VAL A 517 13.30 -33.12 -5.55
C VAL A 517 14.74 -33.38 -6.01
N ASP A 518 15.04 -33.16 -7.30
CA ASP A 518 16.35 -33.43 -7.91
C ASP A 518 17.50 -32.65 -7.25
N ASN A 519 17.20 -31.44 -6.76
CA ASN A 519 18.19 -30.59 -6.09
C ASN A 519 18.20 -30.74 -4.56
N ASN A 520 17.47 -31.72 -4.00
CA ASN A 520 17.35 -31.96 -2.56
C ASN A 520 16.92 -30.72 -1.76
N TRP A 521 15.94 -29.97 -2.28
CA TRP A 521 15.39 -28.79 -1.59
C TRP A 521 14.22 -29.14 -0.67
N LEU A 522 13.78 -30.40 -0.66
CA LEU A 522 12.63 -30.87 0.08
C LEU A 522 13.05 -31.84 1.18
N VAL A 523 12.39 -31.70 2.33
CA VAL A 523 12.44 -32.66 3.42
C VAL A 523 11.45 -33.77 3.11
N PHE A 524 11.95 -34.99 2.92
CA PHE A 524 11.10 -36.18 2.84
C PHE A 524 11.00 -36.78 4.24
N ASN A 525 9.82 -36.73 4.83
CA ASN A 525 9.55 -37.37 6.11
C ASN A 525 8.12 -37.94 6.10
N ASP A 526 7.98 -39.21 6.49
CA ASP A 526 6.70 -39.94 6.58
C ASP A 526 5.68 -39.27 7.51
N SER A 527 6.12 -38.30 8.33
CA SER A 527 5.29 -37.50 9.24
C SER A 527 4.75 -36.19 8.64
N ILE A 528 5.08 -35.85 7.38
CA ILE A 528 4.58 -34.63 6.71
C ILE A 528 3.16 -34.91 6.20
N VAL A 529 2.16 -34.38 6.91
CA VAL A 529 0.73 -34.54 6.59
C VAL A 529 0.24 -33.52 5.54
N SER A 530 1.04 -32.51 5.22
CA SER A 530 0.66 -31.45 4.28
C SER A 530 0.88 -31.86 2.83
N GLN A 531 -0.19 -31.87 2.03
CA GLN A 531 -0.12 -32.05 0.58
C GLN A 531 0.50 -30.81 -0.08
N ALA A 532 1.41 -31.04 -1.02
CA ALA A 532 2.03 -30.01 -1.86
C ALA A 532 1.15 -29.65 -3.06
#